data_AF-A0A142DWZ2-F1
#
_entry.id   AF-A0A142DWZ2-F1
#
_cell.length_a   1.000
_cell.length_b   1.000
_cell.length_c   1.000
_cell.angle_alpha   90.00
_cell.angle_beta   90.00
_cell.angle_gamma   90.00
#
_symmetry.space_group_name_H-M   'P 1'
#
loop_
_entity.id
_entity.type
_entity.pdbx_description
1 polymer ?
#
loop_
_entity_poly.entity_id
_entity_poly.type
_entity_poly.pdbx_seq_one_letter_code
_entity_poly.pdbx_strand_id
1 'polypeptide(L)'
;MVVFGLVSGVFGLLISLLIIAFFVLGERKVLGYSQSRKGPNKVGVIGLLQSFADLLKLVIKFKCFYFQSRSYVGLFGVVLLMALVIVYSFIYGSYYSASYSGLSVLWFLAAASTSSYSLLCTGWGGYNNYSFLSSVRCAFGSVSFEACFMCVVIFCALCSCSYNLIDFYYNCWLSLLLFPLIYVLFLICILCETNRTPFDYGEAESELVSGFNVEYSGIYFTCLFACEYIIIYVFSWLGVVLMFGG
;
A
#
# COMPACT_ATOMS: atom_id res chain seq x y z
N MET A 1 28.60 1.42 4.61
CA MET A 1 27.27 2.08 4.56
C MET A 1 26.31 1.36 3.61
N VAL A 2 26.65 1.11 2.34
CA VAL A 2 25.74 0.45 1.38
C VAL A 2 25.27 -0.95 1.84
N VAL A 3 26.18 -1.81 2.30
CA VAL A 3 25.83 -3.15 2.80
C VAL A 3 24.91 -3.08 4.02
N PHE A 4 25.13 -2.13 4.92
CA PHE A 4 24.28 -1.92 6.10
C PHE A 4 22.88 -1.44 5.71
N GLY A 5 22.78 -0.51 4.74
CA GLY A 5 21.52 -0.09 4.16
C GLY A 5 20.76 -1.25 3.52
N LEU A 6 21.45 -2.09 2.75
CA LEU A 6 20.85 -3.28 2.13
C LEU A 6 20.30 -4.27 3.18
N VAL A 7 21.09 -4.59 4.20
CA VAL A 7 20.65 -5.46 5.30
C VAL A 7 19.44 -4.86 6.00
N SER A 8 19.46 -3.55 6.31
CA SER A 8 18.33 -2.89 6.96
C SER A 8 17.06 -2.88 6.13
N GLY A 9 17.18 -2.71 4.81
CA GLY A 9 16.03 -2.78 3.90
C GLY A 9 15.42 -4.18 3.84
N VAL A 10 16.26 -5.23 3.83
CA VAL A 10 15.78 -6.62 3.89
C VAL A 10 15.09 -6.92 5.22
N PHE A 11 15.63 -6.42 6.34
CA PHE A 11 14.94 -6.52 7.63
C PHE A 11 13.62 -5.75 7.62
N GLY A 12 13.59 -4.54 7.05
CA GLY A 12 12.37 -3.74 6.89
C GLY A 12 11.29 -4.46 6.09
N LEU A 13 11.68 -5.15 5.01
CA LEU A 13 10.82 -6.02 4.21
C LEU A 13 10.22 -7.18 5.02
N LEU A 14 11.04 -7.90 5.79
CA LEU A 14 10.56 -9.03 6.59
C LEU A 14 9.58 -8.57 7.68
N ILE A 15 9.89 -7.44 8.31
CA ILE A 15 9.04 -6.84 9.34
C ILE A 15 7.72 -6.37 8.74
N SER A 16 7.74 -5.66 7.60
CA SER A 16 6.51 -5.17 6.98
C SER A 16 5.57 -6.33 6.62
N LEU A 17 6.09 -7.39 5.98
CA LEU A 17 5.29 -8.58 5.64
C LEU A 17 4.65 -9.24 6.87
N LEU A 18 5.38 -9.32 7.98
CA LEU A 18 4.86 -9.90 9.22
C LEU A 18 3.77 -9.02 9.83
N ILE A 19 3.97 -7.70 9.89
CA ILE A 19 2.96 -6.75 10.39
C ILE A 19 1.68 -6.89 9.58
N ILE A 20 1.77 -7.02 8.25
CA ILE A 20 0.60 -7.09 7.38
C ILE A 20 -0.22 -8.34 7.61
N ALA A 21 0.43 -9.49 7.82
CA ALA A 21 -0.28 -10.72 8.16
C ALA A 21 -1.16 -10.52 9.40
N PHE A 22 -0.73 -9.73 10.37
CA PHE A 22 -1.55 -9.37 11.54
C PHE A 22 -2.51 -8.22 11.27
N PHE A 23 -2.15 -7.25 10.43
CA PHE A 23 -3.00 -6.12 10.07
C PHE A 23 -4.31 -6.58 9.39
N VAL A 24 -4.23 -7.50 8.43
CA VAL A 24 -5.41 -8.09 7.76
C VAL A 24 -6.34 -8.78 8.77
N LEU A 25 -5.77 -9.49 9.75
CA LEU A 25 -6.53 -10.12 10.82
C LEU A 25 -7.17 -9.06 11.75
N GLY A 26 -6.42 -8.00 12.05
CA GLY A 26 -6.85 -6.86 12.85
C GLY A 26 -8.07 -6.19 12.24
N GLU A 27 -8.02 -5.87 10.94
CA GLU A 27 -9.15 -5.28 10.21
C GLU A 27 -10.42 -6.13 10.34
N ARG A 28 -10.33 -7.45 10.12
CA ARG A 28 -11.48 -8.36 10.26
C ARG A 28 -12.04 -8.40 11.68
N LYS A 29 -11.18 -8.30 12.70
CA LYS A 29 -11.64 -8.27 14.10
C LYS A 29 -12.28 -6.93 14.44
N VAL A 30 -11.67 -5.81 14.07
CA VAL A 30 -12.21 -4.45 14.31
C VAL A 30 -13.56 -4.28 13.63
N LEU A 31 -13.69 -4.67 12.36
CA LEU A 31 -14.97 -4.65 11.63
C LEU A 31 -16.00 -5.62 12.21
N GLY A 32 -15.56 -6.77 12.72
CA GLY A 32 -16.44 -7.68 13.45
C GLY A 32 -17.02 -6.99 14.68
N TYR A 33 -16.15 -6.43 15.52
CA TYR A 33 -16.55 -5.80 16.77
C TYR A 33 -17.41 -4.56 16.55
N SER A 34 -17.14 -3.74 15.52
CA SER A 34 -17.99 -2.59 15.18
C SER A 34 -19.40 -3.03 14.75
N GLN A 35 -19.52 -4.19 14.11
CA GLN A 35 -20.78 -4.81 13.71
C GLN A 35 -21.40 -5.70 14.81
N SER A 36 -20.91 -5.63 16.05
CA SER A 36 -21.37 -6.47 17.18
C SER A 36 -21.28 -7.98 16.93
N ARG A 37 -20.36 -8.44 16.07
CA ARG A 37 -20.06 -9.86 15.82
C ARG A 37 -18.62 -10.20 16.17
N LYS A 38 -18.34 -11.45 16.50
CA LYS A 38 -16.97 -11.89 16.76
C LYS A 38 -16.22 -12.09 15.44
N GLY A 39 -15.00 -11.56 15.34
CA GLY A 39 -14.08 -11.85 14.25
C GLY A 39 -13.58 -13.31 14.26
N PRO A 40 -12.66 -13.67 13.35
CA PRO A 40 -12.13 -15.02 13.26
C PRO A 40 -11.45 -15.44 14.58
N ASN A 41 -11.99 -16.47 15.24
CA ASN A 41 -11.52 -16.96 16.54
C ASN A 41 -11.12 -18.46 16.54
N LYS A 42 -11.38 -19.20 15.45
CA LYS A 42 -11.24 -20.67 15.43
C LYS A 42 -9.85 -21.17 15.01
N VAL A 43 -9.14 -20.47 14.12
CA VAL A 43 -7.88 -20.97 13.55
C VAL A 43 -6.70 -20.61 14.46
N GLY A 44 -6.12 -21.62 15.12
CA GLY A 44 -5.06 -21.44 16.12
C GLY A 44 -5.57 -20.86 17.45
N VAL A 45 -4.71 -20.18 18.20
CA VAL A 45 -5.10 -19.51 19.45
C VAL A 45 -5.76 -18.17 19.13
N ILE A 46 -7.04 -18.01 19.45
CA ILE A 46 -7.84 -16.77 19.24
C ILE A 46 -7.80 -16.29 17.77
N GLY A 47 -7.65 -17.20 16.81
CA GLY A 47 -7.64 -16.86 15.39
C GLY A 47 -6.32 -16.32 14.84
N LEU A 48 -5.24 -16.23 15.63
CA LEU A 48 -3.97 -15.60 15.22
C LEU A 48 -3.36 -16.18 13.93
N LEU A 49 -3.60 -17.47 13.64
CA LEU A 49 -3.05 -18.14 12.47
C LEU A 49 -3.94 -18.01 11.22
N GLN A 50 -5.03 -17.24 11.27
CA GLN A 50 -5.97 -17.12 10.17
C GLN A 50 -5.34 -16.57 8.88
N SER A 51 -4.54 -15.50 8.97
CA SER A 51 -3.92 -14.87 7.79
C SER A 51 -2.91 -15.79 7.11
N PHE A 52 -2.13 -16.54 7.88
CA PHE A 52 -1.24 -17.58 7.36
C PHE A 52 -2.02 -18.71 6.67
N ALA A 53 -3.14 -19.15 7.25
CA ALA A 53 -4.00 -20.17 6.64
C ALA A 53 -4.61 -19.70 5.31
N ASP A 54 -5.05 -18.44 5.23
CA ASP A 54 -5.59 -17.85 4.00
C ASP A 54 -4.50 -17.74 2.91
N LEU A 55 -3.28 -17.34 3.29
CA LEU A 55 -2.14 -17.29 2.38
C LEU A 55 -1.79 -18.68 1.85
N LEU A 56 -1.63 -19.67 2.74
CA LEU A 56 -1.35 -21.06 2.36
C LEU A 56 -2.43 -21.63 1.44
N LYS A 57 -3.71 -21.37 1.74
CA LYS A 57 -4.84 -21.80 0.90
C LYS A 57 -4.73 -21.25 -0.52
N LEU A 58 -4.39 -19.97 -0.67
CA LEU A 58 -4.27 -19.33 -1.98
C LEU A 58 -3.02 -19.79 -2.74
N VAL A 59 -1.92 -20.08 -2.06
CA VAL A 59 -0.70 -20.64 -2.68
C VAL A 59 -0.94 -22.05 -3.20
N ILE A 60 -1.66 -22.89 -2.46
CA ILE A 60 -1.98 -24.28 -2.86
C ILE A 60 -3.03 -24.32 -3.98
N LYS A 61 -3.86 -23.27 -4.11
CA LYS A 61 -4.94 -23.22 -5.10
C LYS A 61 -4.37 -23.20 -6.52
N PHE A 62 -4.44 -24.35 -7.19
CA PHE A 62 -4.06 -24.49 -8.58
C PHE A 62 -5.09 -23.82 -9.51
N LYS A 63 -4.63 -23.09 -10.54
CA LYS A 63 -5.47 -22.57 -11.62
C LYS A 63 -5.09 -23.24 -12.93
N CYS A 64 -6.07 -23.78 -13.66
CA CYS A 64 -5.89 -24.12 -15.07
C CYS A 64 -5.74 -22.82 -15.88
N PHE A 65 -4.54 -22.58 -16.40
CA PHE A 65 -4.21 -21.38 -17.19
C PHE A 65 -4.97 -21.27 -18.52
N TYR A 66 -5.52 -22.38 -19.02
CA TYR A 66 -6.13 -22.43 -20.36
C TYR A 66 -7.39 -21.56 -20.52
N PHE A 67 -8.08 -21.19 -19.45
CA PHE A 67 -9.35 -20.42 -19.55
C PHE A 67 -9.18 -18.90 -19.44
N GLN A 68 -7.99 -18.43 -19.10
CA GLN A 68 -7.63 -17.02 -19.16
C GLN A 68 -6.21 -16.95 -19.68
N SER A 69 -6.05 -16.79 -21.00
CA SER A 69 -4.84 -16.12 -21.50
C SER A 69 -4.71 -14.85 -20.68
N ARG A 70 -3.55 -14.57 -20.10
CA ARG A 70 -3.25 -13.24 -19.56
C ARG A 70 -2.35 -12.57 -20.56
N SER A 71 -2.58 -11.28 -20.80
CA SER A 71 -1.60 -10.54 -21.59
C SER A 71 -0.32 -10.38 -20.78
N TYR A 72 0.83 -10.35 -21.45
CA TYR A 72 2.12 -10.09 -20.80
C TYR A 72 2.12 -8.75 -20.03
N VAL A 73 1.27 -7.80 -20.43
CA VAL A 73 1.06 -6.50 -19.78
C VAL A 73 0.53 -6.66 -18.35
N GLY A 74 -0.44 -7.56 -18.14
CA GLY A 74 -1.00 -7.81 -16.81
C GLY A 74 -0.01 -8.42 -15.83
N LEU A 75 0.87 -9.30 -16.32
CA LEU A 75 1.96 -9.86 -15.52
C LEU A 75 3.01 -8.80 -15.19
N PHE A 76 3.38 -7.96 -16.16
CA PHE A 76 4.29 -6.85 -15.96
C PHE A 76 3.78 -5.88 -14.89
N GLY A 77 2.48 -5.55 -14.91
CA GLY A 77 1.85 -4.72 -13.89
C GLY A 77 2.00 -5.27 -12.47
N VAL A 78 1.72 -6.56 -12.26
CA VAL A 78 1.89 -7.21 -10.94
C VAL A 78 3.35 -7.20 -10.49
N VAL A 79 4.28 -7.48 -11.39
CA VAL A 79 5.73 -7.46 -11.09
C VAL A 79 6.19 -6.04 -10.74
N LEU A 80 5.70 -5.03 -11.46
CA LEU A 80 6.00 -3.63 -11.17
C LEU A 80 5.51 -3.26 -9.77
N LEU A 81 4.27 -3.63 -9.43
CA LEU A 81 3.67 -3.34 -8.13
C LEU A 81 4.45 -4.01 -6.97
N MET A 82 4.91 -5.25 -7.16
CA MET A 82 5.83 -5.92 -6.22
C MET A 82 7.18 -5.20 -6.09
N ALA A 83 7.74 -4.70 -7.20
CA ALA A 83 9.00 -3.96 -7.18
C ALA A 83 8.85 -2.64 -6.39
N LEU A 84 7.72 -1.94 -6.54
CA LEU A 84 7.44 -0.71 -5.78
C LEU A 84 7.35 -0.96 -4.29
N VAL A 85 6.70 -2.05 -3.88
CA VAL A 85 6.65 -2.50 -2.50
C VAL A 85 8.05 -2.73 -1.91
N ILE A 86 8.96 -3.30 -2.71
CA ILE A 86 10.36 -3.49 -2.30
C ILE A 86 11.06 -2.14 -2.12
N VAL A 87 10.78 -1.15 -2.97
CA VAL A 87 11.31 0.21 -2.82
C VAL A 87 10.76 0.87 -1.55
N TYR A 88 9.46 0.79 -1.29
CA TYR A 88 8.82 1.38 -0.10
C TYR A 88 9.37 0.81 1.21
N SER A 89 9.50 -0.51 1.27
CA SER A 89 10.06 -1.19 2.44
C SER A 89 11.54 -0.92 2.63
N PHE A 90 12.29 -0.65 1.55
CA PHE A 90 13.66 -0.17 1.64
C PHE A 90 13.73 1.23 2.24
N ILE A 91 12.83 2.14 1.84
CA ILE A 91 12.72 3.49 2.44
C ILE A 91 12.40 3.36 3.93
N TYR A 92 11.42 2.54 4.30
CA TYR A 92 11.07 2.25 5.70
C TYR A 92 12.27 1.71 6.50
N GLY A 93 12.98 0.69 5.97
CA GLY A 93 14.15 0.12 6.63
C GLY A 93 15.30 1.13 6.78
N SER A 94 15.51 1.96 5.76
CA SER A 94 16.55 3.00 5.77
C SER A 94 16.30 4.08 6.83
N TYR A 95 15.03 4.38 7.13
CA TYR A 95 14.67 5.36 8.16
C TYR A 95 15.21 4.96 9.55
N TYR A 96 15.05 3.68 9.92
CA TYR A 96 15.49 3.19 11.23
C TYR A 96 16.98 2.87 11.31
N SER A 97 17.65 2.67 10.18
CA SER A 97 19.04 2.19 10.14
C SER A 97 20.09 3.28 9.99
N ALA A 98 19.76 4.55 10.20
CA ALA A 98 20.74 5.63 10.09
C ALA A 98 21.41 5.80 8.70
N SER A 99 21.02 5.01 7.68
CA SER A 99 21.66 4.99 6.36
C SER A 99 20.83 5.77 5.36
N TYR A 100 21.05 7.08 5.31
CA TYR A 100 20.15 8.01 4.64
C TYR A 100 20.67 8.50 3.31
N SER A 101 19.74 8.70 2.37
CA SER A 101 19.94 9.57 1.24
C SER A 101 19.33 10.94 1.55
N GLY A 102 20.01 12.01 1.14
CA GLY A 102 19.62 13.41 1.34
C GLY A 102 18.23 13.80 0.80
N LEU A 103 17.61 12.90 0.02
CA LEU A 103 16.42 13.14 -0.81
C LEU A 103 15.35 12.07 -0.57
N SER A 104 15.33 11.46 0.63
CA SER A 104 14.45 10.32 0.95
C SER A 104 12.96 10.60 0.73
N VAL A 105 12.48 11.82 1.03
CA VAL A 105 11.10 12.23 0.76
C VAL A 105 10.79 12.25 -0.76
N LEU A 106 11.72 12.75 -1.58
CA LEU A 106 11.54 12.81 -3.03
C LEU A 106 11.55 11.42 -3.67
N TRP A 107 12.38 10.50 -3.16
CA TRP A 107 12.36 9.10 -3.58
C TRP A 107 11.01 8.44 -3.30
N PHE A 108 10.39 8.75 -2.16
CA PHE A 108 9.05 8.26 -1.84
C PHE A 108 8.01 8.75 -2.86
N LEU A 109 8.04 10.05 -3.17
CA LEU A 109 7.13 10.66 -4.13
C LEU A 109 7.28 10.07 -5.54
N ALA A 110 8.51 9.78 -5.97
CA ALA A 110 8.76 9.11 -7.26
C ALA A 110 8.27 7.65 -7.27
N ALA A 111 8.29 6.95 -6.13
CA ALA A 111 7.71 5.62 -6.02
C ALA A 111 6.17 5.65 -6.02
N ALA A 112 5.56 6.69 -5.47
CA ALA A 112 4.11 6.90 -5.51
C ALA A 112 3.60 7.07 -6.94
N SER A 113 4.26 7.91 -7.74
CA SER A 113 3.86 8.17 -9.14
C SER A 113 3.86 6.94 -10.04
N THR A 114 4.75 5.98 -9.76
CA THR A 114 4.86 4.76 -10.54
C THR A 114 3.79 3.71 -10.17
N SER A 115 3.12 3.87 -9.02
CA SER A 115 2.09 2.94 -8.56
C SER A 115 0.80 3.01 -9.37
N SER A 116 0.38 4.19 -9.80
CA SER A 116 -0.80 4.40 -10.66
C SER A 116 -0.67 3.67 -12.01
N TYR A 117 0.52 3.73 -12.62
CA TYR A 117 0.82 2.99 -13.85
C TYR A 117 0.77 1.48 -13.65
N SER A 118 1.23 0.97 -12.49
CA SER A 118 1.15 -0.46 -12.19
C SER A 118 -0.30 -0.95 -12.14
N LEU A 119 -1.21 -0.19 -11.50
CA LEU A 119 -2.63 -0.50 -11.42
C LEU A 119 -3.27 -0.53 -12.81
N LEU A 120 -2.96 0.45 -13.67
CA LEU A 120 -3.45 0.48 -15.04
C LEU A 120 -2.98 -0.73 -15.86
N CYS A 121 -1.70 -1.10 -15.75
CA CYS A 121 -1.16 -2.27 -16.44
C CYS A 121 -1.81 -3.58 -15.97
N THR A 122 -2.15 -3.71 -14.68
CA THR A 122 -2.82 -4.92 -14.17
C THR A 122 -4.20 -5.13 -14.80
N GLY A 123 -5.04 -4.09 -14.87
CA GLY A 123 -6.38 -4.26 -15.44
C GLY A 123 -6.44 -4.29 -16.97
N TRP A 124 -5.52 -3.61 -17.68
CA TRP A 124 -5.35 -3.80 -19.13
C TRP A 124 -4.84 -5.22 -19.48
N GLY A 125 -4.26 -5.88 -18.49
CA GLY A 125 -3.91 -7.30 -18.50
C GLY A 125 -5.07 -8.25 -18.80
N GLY A 126 -6.28 -7.82 -18.48
CA GLY A 126 -7.47 -8.65 -18.45
C GLY A 126 -8.24 -8.71 -19.76
N TYR A 127 -8.98 -9.81 -19.95
CA TYR A 127 -9.78 -10.05 -21.16
C TYR A 127 -11.25 -9.64 -21.02
N ASN A 128 -11.63 -9.00 -19.91
CA ASN A 128 -12.98 -8.47 -19.70
C ASN A 128 -13.01 -6.94 -19.73
N ASN A 129 -14.00 -6.39 -20.44
CA ASN A 129 -14.21 -4.92 -20.50
C ASN A 129 -14.42 -4.30 -19.11
N TYR A 130 -15.02 -5.03 -18.17
CA TYR A 130 -15.24 -4.57 -16.79
C TYR A 130 -13.93 -4.42 -15.99
N SER A 131 -12.98 -5.35 -16.17
CA SER A 131 -11.64 -5.28 -15.54
C SER A 131 -10.88 -4.06 -16.04
N PHE A 132 -10.94 -3.81 -17.35
CA PHE A 132 -10.32 -2.63 -17.94
C PHE A 132 -10.93 -1.33 -17.43
N LEU A 133 -12.27 -1.19 -17.46
CA LEU A 133 -12.97 -0.01 -16.95
C LEU A 133 -12.68 0.27 -15.47
N SER A 134 -12.64 -0.77 -14.63
CA SER A 134 -12.24 -0.67 -13.22
C SER A 134 -10.84 -0.07 -13.08
N SER A 135 -9.84 -0.63 -13.76
CA SER A 135 -8.46 -0.16 -13.65
C SER A 135 -8.24 1.26 -14.14
N VAL A 136 -8.97 1.67 -15.17
CA VAL A 136 -8.92 3.05 -15.67
C VAL A 136 -9.48 4.01 -14.62
N ARG A 137 -10.59 3.66 -13.95
CA ARG A 137 -11.15 4.49 -12.86
C ARG A 137 -10.21 4.60 -11.67
N CYS A 138 -9.62 3.47 -11.22
CA CYS A 138 -8.61 3.48 -10.15
C CYS A 138 -7.42 4.36 -10.49
N ALA A 139 -6.84 4.17 -11.68
CA ALA A 139 -5.64 4.87 -12.08
C ALA A 139 -5.87 6.40 -12.21
N PHE A 140 -7.01 6.83 -12.74
CA PHE A 140 -7.33 8.26 -12.77
C PHE A 140 -7.60 8.83 -11.37
N GLY A 141 -8.20 8.03 -10.48
CA GLY A 141 -8.35 8.37 -9.08
C GLY A 141 -7.01 8.62 -8.42
N SER A 142 -6.10 7.65 -8.45
CA SER A 142 -4.78 7.77 -7.83
C SER A 142 -3.96 8.93 -8.41
N VAL A 143 -3.89 9.08 -9.74
CA VAL A 143 -3.15 10.20 -10.36
C VAL A 143 -3.67 11.58 -9.91
N SER A 144 -4.99 11.72 -9.71
CA SER A 144 -5.57 12.99 -9.28
C SER A 144 -5.20 13.32 -7.83
N PHE A 145 -5.25 12.33 -6.93
CA PHE A 145 -4.94 12.53 -5.51
C PHE A 145 -3.44 12.51 -5.22
N GLU A 146 -2.63 11.94 -6.10
CA GLU A 146 -1.18 12.02 -6.07
C GLU A 146 -0.73 13.49 -6.12
N ALA A 147 -1.28 14.30 -7.05
CA ALA A 147 -0.95 15.72 -7.12
C ALA A 147 -1.24 16.46 -5.80
N CYS A 148 -2.37 16.16 -5.16
CA CYS A 148 -2.71 16.70 -3.85
C CYS A 148 -1.73 16.23 -2.76
N PHE A 149 -1.38 14.94 -2.76
CA PHE A 149 -0.41 14.35 -1.85
C PHE A 149 0.98 15.00 -1.99
N MET A 150 1.44 15.23 -3.22
CA MET A 150 2.70 15.93 -3.51
C MET A 150 2.73 17.33 -2.89
N CYS A 151 1.65 18.11 -3.05
CA CYS A 151 1.56 19.44 -2.46
C CYS A 151 1.67 19.40 -0.92
N VAL A 152 0.99 18.45 -0.27
CA VAL A 152 1.03 18.29 1.19
C VAL A 152 2.43 17.91 1.67
N VAL A 153 3.07 16.94 1.01
CA VAL A 153 4.41 16.48 1.39
C VAL A 153 5.46 17.57 1.18
N ILE A 154 5.40 18.32 0.07
CA ILE A 154 6.30 19.45 -0.19
C ILE A 154 6.09 20.54 0.85
N PHE A 155 4.85 20.86 1.21
CA PHE A 155 4.58 21.83 2.27
C PHE A 155 5.21 21.40 3.61
N CYS A 156 5.10 20.12 3.98
CA CYS A 156 5.74 19.58 5.17
C CYS A 156 7.28 19.71 5.10
N ALA A 157 7.89 19.39 3.95
CA ALA A 157 9.33 19.51 3.73
C ALA A 157 9.85 20.96 3.79
N LEU A 158 9.04 21.94 3.34
CA LEU A 158 9.37 23.35 3.50
C LEU A 158 9.38 23.76 4.97
N CYS A 159 8.46 23.24 5.78
CA CYS A 159 8.40 23.53 7.21
C CYS A 159 9.61 22.97 7.98
N SER A 160 10.08 21.77 7.61
CA SER A 160 11.29 21.16 8.19
C SER A 160 12.59 21.70 7.58
N CYS A 161 12.51 22.53 6.52
CA CYS A 161 13.64 23.04 5.75
C CYS A 161 14.55 21.94 5.15
N SER A 162 14.07 20.71 5.02
CA SER A 162 14.85 19.62 4.43
C SER A 162 13.98 18.51 3.83
N TYR A 163 14.59 17.73 2.94
CA TYR A 163 13.96 16.58 2.27
C TYR A 163 14.32 15.23 2.91
N ASN A 164 14.94 15.26 4.09
CA ASN A 164 15.30 14.05 4.84
C ASN A 164 14.20 13.67 5.80
N LEU A 165 13.81 12.39 5.81
CA LEU A 165 12.80 11.88 6.73
C LEU A 165 13.18 12.01 8.23
N ILE A 166 14.48 11.98 8.59
CA ILE A 166 14.91 12.10 10.01
C ILE A 166 14.80 13.52 10.52
N ASP A 167 15.00 14.51 9.67
CA ASP A 167 14.98 15.90 10.13
C ASP A 167 13.58 16.28 10.65
N PHE A 168 12.54 15.56 10.20
CA PHE A 168 11.18 15.65 10.76
C PHE A 168 11.09 15.17 12.22
N TYR A 169 11.91 14.21 12.64
CA TYR A 169 12.00 13.78 14.04
C TYR A 169 12.47 14.91 14.94
N TYR A 170 13.44 15.71 14.49
CA TYR A 170 14.00 16.81 15.27
C TYR A 170 13.11 18.06 15.27
N ASN A 171 12.33 18.30 14.22
CA ASN A 171 11.49 19.50 14.06
C ASN A 171 10.02 19.32 14.52
N CYS A 172 9.78 18.35 15.40
CA CYS A 172 8.46 17.86 15.84
C CYS A 172 7.49 18.95 16.36
N TRP A 173 7.98 20.06 16.92
CA TRP A 173 7.11 21.13 17.44
C TRP A 173 6.42 21.97 16.34
N LEU A 174 7.04 22.13 15.17
CA LEU A 174 6.46 22.92 14.08
C LEU A 174 5.36 22.14 13.36
N SER A 175 5.53 20.82 13.20
CA SER A 175 4.55 19.94 12.53
C SER A 175 3.27 19.76 13.35
N LEU A 176 3.39 19.66 14.69
CA LEU A 176 2.26 19.50 15.60
C LEU A 176 1.34 20.73 15.65
N LEU A 177 1.89 21.92 15.37
CA LEU A 177 1.17 23.20 15.39
C LEU A 177 0.55 23.55 14.02
N LEU A 178 1.13 23.03 12.92
CA LEU A 178 0.73 23.28 11.52
C LEU A 178 -0.32 22.29 10.98
N PHE A 179 -1.31 21.96 11.80
CA PHE A 179 -2.70 21.76 11.41
C PHE A 179 -3.30 20.35 11.52
N PRO A 180 -4.36 20.19 12.33
CA PRO A 180 -5.33 19.10 12.13
C PRO A 180 -5.94 19.11 10.72
N LEU A 181 -6.02 20.26 10.04
CA LEU A 181 -6.51 20.37 8.66
C LEU A 181 -5.60 19.68 7.65
N ILE A 182 -4.28 19.87 7.74
CA ILE A 182 -3.34 19.22 6.82
C ILE A 182 -3.34 17.71 7.07
N TYR A 183 -3.47 17.28 8.32
CA TYR A 183 -3.65 15.87 8.64
C TYR A 183 -4.93 15.28 8.03
N VAL A 184 -6.06 16.00 8.08
CA VAL A 184 -7.32 15.56 7.45
C VAL A 184 -7.17 15.48 5.92
N LEU A 185 -6.53 16.47 5.28
CA LEU A 185 -6.26 16.43 3.84
C LEU A 185 -5.36 15.26 3.48
N PHE A 186 -4.30 15.03 4.26
CA PHE A 186 -3.39 13.91 4.09
C PHE A 186 -4.11 12.56 4.23
N LEU A 187 -4.99 12.41 5.23
CA LEU A 187 -5.82 11.22 5.39
C LEU A 187 -6.73 10.98 4.18
N ILE A 188 -7.38 12.01 3.66
CA ILE A 188 -8.22 11.90 2.45
C ILE A 188 -7.36 11.45 1.26
N CYS A 189 -6.18 12.04 1.07
CA CYS A 189 -5.25 11.63 0.02
C CYS A 189 -4.84 10.15 0.15
N ILE A 190 -4.50 9.68 1.36
CA ILE A 190 -4.13 8.26 1.57
C ILE A 190 -5.30 7.34 1.25
N LEU A 191 -6.51 7.66 1.74
CA LEU A 191 -7.68 6.83 1.52
C LEU A 191 -7.99 6.68 0.03
N CYS A 192 -7.85 7.77 -0.74
CA CYS A 192 -7.99 7.75 -2.18
C CYS A 192 -6.86 6.97 -2.87
N GLU A 193 -5.60 7.21 -2.51
CA GLU A 193 -4.45 6.54 -3.15
C GLU A 193 -4.47 5.02 -2.95
N THR A 194 -4.95 4.60 -1.78
CA THR A 194 -5.10 3.18 -1.43
C THR A 194 -6.43 2.57 -1.91
N ASN A 195 -7.28 3.33 -2.61
CA ASN A 195 -8.60 2.90 -3.08
C ASN A 195 -9.48 2.29 -1.98
N ARG A 196 -9.39 2.79 -0.75
CA ARG A 196 -10.16 2.27 0.40
C ARG A 196 -11.44 3.03 0.61
N THR A 197 -12.42 2.34 1.19
CA THR A 197 -13.71 2.94 1.56
C THR A 197 -13.51 4.21 2.39
N PRO A 198 -14.10 5.36 2.01
CA PRO A 198 -15.23 5.53 1.08
C PRO A 198 -14.87 5.70 -0.41
N PHE A 199 -13.60 5.81 -0.78
CA PHE A 199 -13.12 6.11 -2.14
C PHE A 199 -12.70 4.86 -2.93
N ASP A 200 -13.49 3.80 -2.82
CA ASP A 200 -13.26 2.54 -3.53
C ASP A 200 -13.97 2.53 -4.89
N TYR A 201 -13.39 3.24 -5.87
CA TYR A 201 -13.93 3.29 -7.24
C TYR A 201 -13.63 2.05 -8.08
N GLY A 202 -12.68 1.22 -7.63
CA GLY A 202 -12.16 0.08 -8.35
C GLY A 202 -12.90 -1.21 -8.10
N GLU A 203 -13.12 -1.49 -6.81
CA GLU A 203 -13.69 -2.74 -6.36
C GLU A 203 -15.20 -2.65 -6.13
N ALA A 204 -15.79 -1.45 -6.32
CA ALA A 204 -17.22 -1.16 -6.18
C ALA A 204 -18.12 -2.31 -6.67
N GLU A 205 -18.58 -3.12 -5.72
CA GLU A 205 -19.26 -4.39 -5.97
C GLU A 205 -20.59 -4.20 -6.72
N SER A 206 -21.24 -3.05 -6.52
CA SER A 206 -22.51 -2.68 -7.14
C SER A 206 -22.42 -2.50 -8.66
N GLU A 207 -21.24 -2.17 -9.18
CA GLU A 207 -21.05 -1.84 -10.61
C GLU A 207 -20.12 -2.82 -11.31
N LEU A 208 -19.07 -3.29 -10.62
CA LEU A 208 -17.94 -3.96 -11.27
C LEU A 208 -17.60 -5.33 -10.68
N VAL A 209 -18.38 -5.83 -9.70
CA VAL A 209 -18.23 -7.18 -9.11
C VAL A 209 -16.75 -7.51 -8.79
N SER A 210 -16.07 -6.62 -8.06
CA SER A 210 -14.63 -6.65 -7.70
C SER A 210 -13.60 -6.28 -8.80
N GLY A 211 -14.04 -5.74 -9.93
CA GLY A 211 -13.17 -4.99 -10.86
C GLY A 211 -12.05 -5.82 -11.49
N PHE A 212 -10.80 -5.32 -11.39
CA PHE A 212 -9.63 -5.99 -11.95
C PHE A 212 -9.20 -7.25 -11.19
N ASN A 213 -9.63 -7.43 -9.93
CA ASN A 213 -9.24 -8.59 -9.11
C ASN A 213 -9.86 -9.91 -9.59
N VAL A 214 -10.97 -9.87 -10.33
CA VAL A 214 -11.74 -11.05 -10.79
C VAL A 214 -10.89 -12.02 -11.62
N GLU A 215 -9.93 -11.49 -12.37
CA GLU A 215 -9.09 -12.26 -13.29
C GLU A 215 -7.85 -12.88 -12.59
N TYR A 216 -7.51 -12.34 -11.42
CA TYR A 216 -6.38 -12.81 -10.64
C TYR A 216 -6.81 -13.95 -9.71
N SER A 217 -5.95 -14.97 -9.60
CA SER A 217 -6.19 -16.10 -8.71
C SER A 217 -4.88 -16.71 -8.25
N GLY A 218 -4.93 -17.38 -7.10
CA GLY A 218 -3.77 -18.04 -6.50
C GLY A 218 -2.70 -17.01 -6.12
N ILE A 219 -1.46 -17.26 -6.55
CA ILE A 219 -0.28 -16.45 -6.19
C ILE A 219 -0.41 -14.98 -6.62
N TYR A 220 -0.84 -14.72 -7.86
CA TYR A 220 -0.92 -13.33 -8.35
C TYR A 220 -1.96 -12.50 -7.60
N PHE A 221 -3.07 -13.12 -7.20
CA PHE A 221 -4.06 -12.49 -6.34
C PHE A 221 -3.45 -12.19 -4.97
N THR A 222 -2.76 -13.15 -4.34
CA THR A 222 -2.09 -12.88 -3.07
C THR A 222 -1.07 -11.75 -3.15
N CYS A 223 -0.35 -11.62 -4.26
CA CYS A 223 0.60 -10.52 -4.46
C CYS A 223 -0.11 -9.17 -4.52
N LEU A 224 -1.20 -9.04 -5.30
CA LEU A 224 -1.96 -7.80 -5.38
C LEU A 224 -2.50 -7.37 -4.02
N PHE A 225 -3.15 -8.28 -3.29
CA PHE A 225 -3.64 -8.00 -1.94
C PHE A 225 -2.51 -7.63 -0.99
N ALA A 226 -1.42 -8.41 -0.97
CA ALA A 226 -0.29 -8.12 -0.10
C ALA A 226 0.27 -6.73 -0.38
N CYS A 227 0.45 -6.36 -1.66
CA CYS A 227 0.98 -5.05 -2.01
C CYS A 227 0.09 -3.90 -1.59
N GLU A 228 -1.23 -4.00 -1.79
CA GLU A 228 -2.17 -2.96 -1.39
C GLU A 228 -2.07 -2.70 0.13
N TYR A 229 -2.02 -3.77 0.94
CA TYR A 229 -1.83 -3.64 2.39
C TYR A 229 -0.44 -3.10 2.78
N ILE A 230 0.62 -3.42 2.02
CA ILE A 230 1.95 -2.82 2.25
C ILE A 230 1.89 -1.32 2.01
N ILE A 231 1.24 -0.90 0.92
CA ILE A 231 1.09 0.52 0.58
C ILE A 231 0.32 1.23 1.70
N ILE A 232 -0.80 0.67 2.18
CA ILE A 232 -1.56 1.24 3.33
C ILE A 232 -0.66 1.41 4.57
N TYR A 233 0.12 0.38 4.90
CA TYR A 233 1.03 0.43 6.05
C TYR A 233 2.11 1.52 5.89
N VAL A 234 2.77 1.58 4.73
CA VAL A 234 3.87 2.53 4.52
C VAL A 234 3.35 3.97 4.44
N PHE A 235 2.21 4.23 3.79
CA PHE A 235 1.62 5.56 3.74
C PHE A 235 1.15 6.05 5.12
N SER A 236 0.56 5.17 5.94
CA SER A 236 0.20 5.52 7.32
C SER A 236 1.42 5.80 8.20
N TRP A 237 2.49 4.99 8.06
CA TRP A 237 3.78 5.27 8.72
C TRP A 237 4.37 6.62 8.30
N LEU A 238 4.39 6.92 7.00
CA LEU A 238 4.89 8.21 6.50
C LEU A 238 4.09 9.39 7.07
N GLY A 239 2.77 9.22 7.24
CA GLY A 239 1.93 10.22 7.91
C GLY A 239 2.36 10.52 9.34
N VAL A 240 2.69 9.48 10.10
CA VAL A 240 3.19 9.64 11.47
C VAL A 240 4.54 10.36 11.47
N VAL A 241 5.45 9.98 10.58
CA VAL A 241 6.78 10.61 10.48
C VAL A 241 6.67 12.10 10.10
N LEU A 242 5.88 12.44 9.09
CA LEU A 242 5.76 13.84 8.63
C LEU A 242 5.04 14.74 9.63
N MET A 243 4.01 14.25 10.30
CA MET A 243 3.12 15.07 11.13
C MET A 243 3.51 15.04 12.61
N PHE A 244 3.82 13.85 13.14
CA PHE A 244 4.14 13.62 14.55
C PHE A 244 5.64 13.42 14.81
N GLY A 245 6.48 13.38 13.77
CA GLY A 245 7.93 13.24 13.88
C GLY A 245 8.43 11.80 13.96
N GLY A 246 7.56 10.80 14.11
CA GLY A 246 7.92 9.38 14.20
C GLY A 246 7.31 8.68 15.39
#